data_AF-A0A915M7X0-F1
#
_entry.id   AF-A0A915M7X0-F1
#
_cell.length_a   1.000
_cell.length_b   1.000
_cell.length_c   1.000
_cell.angle_alpha   90.00
_cell.angle_beta   90.00
_cell.angle_gamma   90.00
#
_symmetry.space_group_name_H-M   'P 1'
#
loop_
_entity.id
_entity.type
_entity.pdbx_description
1 polymer ?
#
loop_
_entity_poly.entity_id
_entity_poly.type
_entity_poly.pdbx_seq_one_letter_code
_entity_poly.pdbx_strand_id
1 'polypeptide(L)'
;MNTIQWLTPIQVLHALRKLVDHPLLISKLIKSLRCEDNNYNYLAEQCMQSHIEQSGKMLALRELLNECQIGERLSTGEFDGIYSRNKGLEHEQKLEQVSCTTANYESQNFLSNTTHKALIFCQWRATIELISFFLNRGEFGSGINFLVLDGQTPPSQRQSIVDRFNTDPNVQLLLLTTHVGGIGLNLTGADVVIFMDHDWNPFRDLQAIDRAHRLGQKRTVNVFRLITLGTVEEKVM
;
A
#
# COMPACT_ATOMS: atom_id res chain seq x y z
N MET A 1 24.84 24.32 -21.39
CA MET A 1 25.66 23.71 -20.32
C MET A 1 24.69 23.06 -19.34
N ASN A 2 24.56 21.74 -19.36
CA ASN A 2 23.71 21.03 -18.41
C ASN A 2 24.47 20.94 -17.08
N THR A 3 24.03 21.69 -16.08
CA THR A 3 24.56 21.61 -14.72
C THR A 3 24.21 20.23 -14.16
N ILE A 4 25.23 19.41 -13.85
CA ILE A 4 25.02 18.12 -13.19
C ILE A 4 24.43 18.43 -11.80
N GLN A 5 23.15 18.15 -11.63
CA GLN A 5 22.47 18.34 -10.35
C GLN A 5 22.68 17.11 -9.48
N TRP A 6 23.58 17.23 -8.51
CA TRP A 6 23.83 16.16 -7.53
C TRP A 6 22.61 15.95 -6.63
N LEU A 7 22.29 14.67 -6.36
CA LEU A 7 21.31 14.31 -5.34
C LEU A 7 21.92 14.43 -3.95
N THR A 8 21.18 15.06 -3.05
CA THR A 8 21.52 15.08 -1.62
C THR A 8 21.24 13.71 -0.98
N PRO A 9 21.93 13.34 0.13
CA PRO A 9 21.69 12.07 0.81
C PRO A 9 20.21 11.82 1.17
N ILE A 10 19.49 12.86 1.59
CA ILE A 10 18.06 12.76 1.91
C ILE A 10 17.19 12.48 0.67
N GLN A 11 17.54 13.05 -0.49
CA GLN A 11 16.84 12.77 -1.73
C GLN A 11 17.08 11.34 -2.21
N VAL A 12 18.30 10.82 -2.06
CA VAL A 12 18.62 9.40 -2.33
C VAL A 12 17.79 8.50 -1.41
N LEU A 13 17.73 8.83 -0.13
CA LEU A 13 16.97 8.07 0.86
C LEU A 13 15.46 8.06 0.55
N HIS A 14 14.88 9.20 0.18
CA HIS A 14 13.51 9.27 -0.28
C HIS A 14 13.27 8.46 -1.56
N ALA A 15 14.22 8.46 -2.50
CA ALA A 15 14.12 7.67 -3.72
C ALA A 15 14.15 6.16 -3.41
N LEU A 16 15.07 5.72 -2.54
CA LEU A 16 15.14 4.32 -2.12
C LEU A 16 13.84 3.86 -1.47
N ARG A 17 13.25 4.66 -0.58
CA ARG A 17 11.97 4.30 0.04
C ARG A 17 10.82 4.23 -0.96
N LYS A 18 10.73 5.18 -1.90
CA LYS A 18 9.74 5.13 -2.99
C LYS A 18 9.93 3.92 -3.91
N LEU A 19 11.17 3.53 -4.17
CA LEU A 19 11.48 2.35 -4.97
C LEU A 19 10.98 1.07 -4.31
N VAL A 20 11.09 0.99 -2.97
CA VAL A 20 10.58 -0.15 -2.20
C VAL A 20 9.05 -0.27 -2.29
N ASP A 21 8.34 0.85 -2.40
CA ASP A 21 6.89 0.85 -2.66
C ASP A 21 6.55 0.41 -4.07
N HIS A 22 7.16 1.01 -5.09
CA HIS A 22 7.01 0.60 -6.47
C HIS A 22 8.07 1.26 -7.38
N PRO A 23 8.66 0.54 -8.35
CA PRO A 23 9.66 1.10 -9.29
C PRO A 23 9.19 2.34 -10.05
N LEU A 24 7.90 2.39 -10.40
CA LEU A 24 7.28 3.56 -11.07
C LEU A 24 7.46 4.89 -10.33
N LEU A 25 7.51 4.87 -9.00
CA LEU A 25 7.55 6.08 -8.19
C LEU A 25 8.86 6.86 -8.36
N ILE A 26 9.91 6.20 -8.85
CA ILE A 26 11.21 6.83 -9.17
C ILE A 26 11.46 7.00 -10.67
N SER A 27 10.50 6.67 -11.53
CA SER A 27 10.65 6.75 -13.00
C SER A 27 11.13 8.13 -13.49
N LYS A 28 10.55 9.22 -12.94
CA LYS A 28 10.96 10.60 -13.25
C LYS A 28 12.40 10.89 -12.81
N LEU A 29 12.79 10.38 -11.64
CA LEU A 29 14.14 10.55 -11.12
C LEU A 29 15.16 9.83 -12.01
N ILE A 30 14.87 8.58 -12.39
CA ILE A 30 15.72 7.81 -13.29
C ILE A 30 15.91 8.54 -14.63
N LYS A 31 14.83 9.09 -15.20
CA LYS A 31 14.89 9.91 -16.42
C LYS A 31 15.77 11.15 -16.26
N SER A 32 15.73 11.81 -15.10
CA SER A 32 16.55 13.01 -14.83
C SER A 32 18.03 12.72 -14.59
N LEU A 33 18.36 11.52 -14.09
CA LEU A 33 19.73 11.12 -13.77
C LEU A 33 20.53 10.62 -14.99
N ARG A 34 19.85 10.32 -16.11
CA ARG A 34 20.52 9.77 -17.30
C ARG A 34 20.40 10.72 -18.49
N CYS A 35 21.57 11.16 -18.96
CA CYS A 35 21.72 11.82 -20.25
C CYS A 35 21.61 10.76 -21.37
N GLU A 36 20.61 10.87 -22.24
CA GLU A 36 20.60 10.38 -23.63
C GLU A 36 20.95 8.89 -23.92
N ASP A 37 20.40 7.92 -23.18
CA ASP A 37 20.42 6.51 -23.63
C ASP A 37 19.08 6.08 -24.27
N ASN A 38 19.11 5.72 -25.55
CA ASN A 38 17.96 5.29 -26.39
C ASN A 38 17.20 4.03 -25.89
N ASN A 39 17.66 3.37 -24.83
CA ASN A 39 17.09 2.12 -24.31
C ASN A 39 15.85 2.33 -23.40
N TYR A 40 15.44 3.58 -23.15
CA TYR A 40 14.38 3.92 -22.18
C TYR A 40 12.96 3.92 -22.72
N ASN A 41 12.76 3.96 -24.04
CA ASN A 41 11.42 3.82 -24.61
C ASN A 41 10.79 2.49 -24.18
N TYR A 42 11.60 1.43 -24.09
CA TYR A 42 11.18 0.12 -23.59
C TYR A 42 10.71 0.14 -22.13
N LEU A 43 11.50 0.70 -21.21
CA LEU A 43 11.12 0.77 -19.78
C LEU A 43 9.94 1.73 -19.53
N ALA A 44 9.85 2.84 -20.27
CA ALA A 44 8.74 3.78 -20.16
C ALA A 44 7.42 3.22 -20.73
N GLU A 45 7.46 2.45 -21.82
CA GLU A 45 6.31 1.72 -22.36
C GLU A 45 5.88 0.59 -21.41
N GLN A 46 6.84 -0.18 -20.86
CA GLN A 46 6.56 -1.21 -19.84
C GLN A 46 5.99 -0.63 -18.53
N CYS A 47 6.35 0.62 -18.19
CA CYS A 47 5.77 1.34 -17.06
C CYS A 47 4.30 1.70 -17.26
N MET A 48 3.84 1.90 -18.51
CA MET A 48 2.39 2.07 -18.79
C MET A 48 1.64 0.73 -18.81
N GLN A 49 2.38 -0.37 -19.00
CA GLN A 49 1.90 -1.75 -18.84
C GLN A 49 2.23 -2.32 -17.45
N SER A 50 2.62 -1.48 -16.49
CA SER A 50 3.03 -1.97 -15.19
C SER A 50 1.88 -2.73 -14.52
N HIS A 51 2.18 -3.94 -14.09
CA HIS A 51 1.27 -4.76 -13.30
C HIS A 51 1.62 -4.61 -11.82
N ILE A 52 0.61 -4.83 -10.98
CA ILE A 52 0.73 -4.87 -9.52
C ILE A 52 1.86 -5.80 -9.04
N GLU A 53 2.18 -6.83 -9.82
CA GLU A 53 3.21 -7.84 -9.56
C GLU A 53 4.64 -7.31 -9.51
N GLN A 54 4.88 -6.10 -10.04
CA GLN A 54 6.20 -5.48 -10.03
C GLN A 54 6.59 -4.94 -8.64
N SER A 55 5.68 -4.96 -7.67
CA SER A 55 5.95 -4.58 -6.28
C SER A 55 5.46 -5.64 -5.30
N GLY A 56 6.38 -6.15 -4.48
CA GLY A 56 6.04 -7.06 -3.38
C GLY A 56 5.09 -6.45 -2.37
N LYS A 57 5.15 -5.13 -2.14
CA LYS A 57 4.19 -4.46 -1.24
C LYS A 57 2.80 -4.37 -1.82
N MET A 58 2.67 -4.12 -3.12
CA MET A 58 1.36 -4.08 -3.76
C MET A 58 0.70 -5.47 -3.76
N LEU A 59 1.50 -6.53 -3.96
CA LEU A 59 1.04 -7.92 -3.81
C LEU A 59 0.60 -8.21 -2.38
N ALA A 60 1.42 -7.86 -1.39
CA ALA A 60 1.08 -8.04 0.03
C ALA A 60 -0.18 -7.26 0.42
N LEU A 61 -0.34 -6.03 -0.10
CA LEU A 61 -1.55 -5.23 0.11
C LEU A 61 -2.78 -5.93 -0.49
N ARG A 62 -2.69 -6.49 -1.69
CA ARG A 62 -3.77 -7.26 -2.31
C ARG A 62 -4.15 -8.48 -1.50
N GLU A 63 -3.17 -9.26 -1.06
CA GLU A 63 -3.39 -10.44 -0.23
C GLU A 63 -4.06 -10.06 1.09
N LEU A 64 -3.58 -9.01 1.75
CA LEU A 64 -4.15 -8.51 3.00
C LEU A 64 -5.60 -8.01 2.82
N LEU A 65 -5.90 -7.31 1.73
CA LEU A 65 -7.28 -6.87 1.43
C LEU A 65 -8.21 -8.08 1.20
N ASN A 66 -7.72 -9.12 0.52
CA ASN A 66 -8.45 -10.37 0.32
C ASN A 66 -8.69 -11.14 1.62
N GLU A 67 -7.70 -11.19 2.51
CA GLU A 67 -7.82 -11.78 3.85
C GLU A 67 -8.84 -11.03 4.71
N CYS A 68 -8.87 -9.69 4.60
CA CYS A 68 -9.85 -8.84 5.26
C CYS A 68 -11.23 -8.86 4.57
N GLN A 69 -11.44 -9.67 3.53
CA GLN A 69 -12.69 -9.76 2.77
C GLN A 69 -13.16 -8.40 2.19
N ILE A 70 -12.19 -7.57 1.77
CA ILE A 70 -12.46 -6.30 1.09
C ILE A 70 -12.38 -6.54 -0.42
N GLY A 71 -13.51 -6.35 -1.10
CA GLY A 71 -13.67 -6.65 -2.53
C GLY A 71 -14.10 -8.09 -2.81
N GLU A 72 -14.43 -8.37 -4.07
CA GLU A 72 -14.70 -9.74 -4.53
C GLU A 72 -13.39 -10.48 -4.83
N ARG A 73 -13.29 -11.73 -4.35
CA ARG A 73 -12.13 -12.57 -4.65
C ARG A 73 -12.00 -12.78 -6.16
N LEU A 74 -10.83 -12.46 -6.70
CA LEU A 74 -10.40 -12.95 -8.01
C LEU A 74 -10.40 -14.48 -7.97
N SER A 75 -11.05 -15.12 -8.94
CA SER A 75 -11.13 -16.58 -8.94
C SER A 75 -9.74 -17.20 -9.15
N THR A 76 -9.41 -18.20 -8.35
CA THR A 76 -8.08 -18.85 -8.25
C THR A 76 -7.55 -19.40 -9.59
N GLY A 77 -8.42 -19.57 -10.60
CA GLY A 77 -8.07 -20.09 -11.93
C GLY A 77 -7.29 -19.14 -12.83
N GLU A 78 -7.27 -17.83 -12.55
CA GLU A 78 -6.44 -16.87 -13.30
C GLU A 78 -5.05 -16.66 -12.66
N PHE A 79 -4.85 -17.19 -11.45
CA PHE A 79 -3.68 -16.91 -10.60
C PHE A 79 -2.50 -17.88 -10.85
N ASP A 80 -2.77 -19.16 -11.16
CA ASP A 80 -1.74 -20.20 -11.34
C ASP A 80 -0.93 -20.08 -12.65
N GLY A 81 -1.47 -19.37 -13.65
CA GLY A 81 -0.84 -19.20 -14.96
C GLY A 81 0.42 -18.31 -14.94
N ILE A 82 0.57 -17.45 -13.92
CA ILE A 82 1.60 -16.42 -13.89
C ILE A 82 2.74 -16.80 -12.92
N TYR A 83 2.43 -17.39 -11.77
CA TYR A 83 3.44 -17.90 -10.82
C TYR A 83 4.27 -19.07 -11.37
N SER A 84 3.74 -19.83 -12.34
CA SER A 84 4.46 -20.94 -12.98
C SER A 84 5.54 -20.50 -13.98
N ARG A 85 5.60 -19.22 -14.37
CA ARG A 85 6.54 -18.74 -15.40
C ARG A 85 7.98 -18.54 -14.88
N ASN A 86 8.17 -18.37 -13.58
CA ASN A 86 9.46 -18.04 -12.97
C ASN A 86 10.09 -19.19 -12.16
N LYS A 87 9.57 -20.43 -12.29
CA LYS A 87 10.15 -21.63 -11.67
C LYS A 87 11.04 -22.40 -12.65
N GLY A 88 12.03 -21.71 -13.19
CA GLY A 88 13.01 -22.30 -14.10
C GLY A 88 14.37 -21.69 -13.86
N LEU A 89 15.00 -22.05 -12.74
CA LEU A 89 16.45 -22.03 -12.46
C LEU A 89 16.64 -22.63 -11.06
N GLU A 90 16.53 -23.95 -10.99
CA GLU A 90 16.80 -24.72 -9.77
C GLU A 90 18.32 -24.86 -9.55
N HIS A 91 18.77 -24.55 -8.34
CA HIS A 91 19.89 -25.26 -7.72
C HIS A 91 19.42 -25.75 -6.36
N GLU A 92 19.12 -27.04 -6.31
CA GLU A 92 18.83 -27.80 -5.09
C GLU A 92 20.03 -27.81 -4.15
N GLN A 93 19.87 -27.32 -2.91
CA GLN A 93 20.61 -27.86 -1.75
C GLN A 93 19.70 -27.88 -0.50
N LYS A 94 19.23 -29.10 -0.21
CA LYS A 94 18.91 -29.74 1.08
C LYS A 94 18.28 -28.91 2.21
N LEU A 95 17.04 -29.28 2.53
CA LEU A 95 16.36 -28.99 3.79
C LEU A 95 17.06 -29.69 4.98
N GLU A 96 17.43 -28.91 6.00
CA GLU A 96 17.45 -29.38 7.39
C GLU A 96 16.53 -28.49 8.24
N GLN A 97 15.83 -29.16 9.14
CA GLN A 97 14.71 -28.66 9.94
C GLN A 97 15.15 -27.57 10.91
N VAL A 98 14.52 -26.39 10.83
CA VAL A 98 14.45 -25.45 11.97
C VAL A 98 12.98 -25.18 12.24
N SER A 99 12.50 -25.85 13.28
CA SER A 99 11.20 -25.66 13.90
C SER A 99 11.09 -24.25 14.50
N CYS A 100 10.16 -23.45 14.00
CA CYS A 100 9.56 -22.36 14.78
C CYS A 100 8.06 -22.60 14.86
N THR A 101 7.61 -22.83 16.09
CA THR A 101 6.26 -23.08 16.58
C THR A 101 5.19 -22.31 15.83
N THR A 102 4.34 -23.04 15.11
CA THR A 102 3.01 -22.62 14.70
C THR A 102 2.21 -22.29 15.96
N ALA A 103 2.08 -21.00 16.26
CA ALA A 103 1.05 -20.52 17.18
C ALA A 103 -0.29 -20.81 16.50
N ASN A 104 -1.00 -21.80 17.03
CA ASN A 104 -2.37 -22.13 16.68
C ASN A 104 -3.25 -20.91 16.98
N TYR A 105 -3.48 -20.06 15.99
CA TYR A 105 -4.62 -19.16 16.02
C TYR A 105 -5.79 -19.93 15.41
N GLU A 106 -6.66 -20.42 16.30
CA GLU A 106 -7.97 -20.96 15.93
C GLU A 106 -8.71 -19.90 15.10
N SER A 107 -8.81 -20.13 13.80
CA SER A 107 -9.68 -19.37 12.91
C SER A 107 -11.13 -19.59 13.33
N GLN A 108 -11.58 -18.82 14.34
CA GLN A 108 -12.99 -18.66 14.60
C GLN A 108 -13.59 -17.98 13.37
N ASN A 109 -14.18 -18.80 12.49
CA ASN A 109 -15.06 -18.38 11.41
C ASN A 109 -16.27 -17.66 12.02
N PHE A 110 -16.10 -16.38 12.36
CA PHE A 110 -17.20 -15.49 12.64
C PHE A 110 -17.70 -14.98 11.28
N LEU A 111 -18.66 -15.71 10.69
CA LEU A 111 -19.51 -15.14 9.65
C LEU A 111 -20.38 -14.04 10.28
N SER A 112 -19.78 -12.89 10.57
CA SER A 112 -20.55 -11.66 10.63
C SER A 112 -20.66 -11.12 9.22
N ASN A 113 -21.88 -10.83 8.79
CA ASN A 113 -22.21 -10.08 7.56
C ASN A 113 -21.70 -8.61 7.61
N THR A 114 -20.57 -8.37 8.27
CA THR A 114 -20.00 -7.05 8.50
C THR A 114 -18.90 -6.83 7.48
N THR A 115 -19.20 -6.02 6.47
CA THR A 115 -18.20 -5.53 5.53
C THR A 115 -17.12 -4.75 6.29
N HIS A 116 -15.88 -5.25 6.25
CA HIS A 116 -14.73 -4.57 6.82
C HIS A 116 -14.41 -3.30 6.04
N LYS A 117 -13.88 -2.29 6.73
CA LYS A 117 -13.44 -1.04 6.10
C LYS A 117 -12.00 -0.76 6.49
N ALA A 118 -11.18 -0.41 5.51
CA ALA A 118 -9.76 -0.14 5.73
C ALA A 118 -9.37 1.31 5.44
N LEU A 119 -8.49 1.83 6.29
CA LEU A 119 -7.69 3.02 6.02
C LEU A 119 -6.34 2.58 5.45
N ILE A 120 -5.92 3.17 4.34
CA ILE A 120 -4.58 2.94 3.79
C ILE A 120 -3.82 4.26 3.87
N PHE A 121 -2.82 4.30 4.74
CA PHE A 121 -1.93 5.44 4.93
C PHE A 121 -0.71 5.34 4.02
N CYS A 122 -0.42 6.44 3.32
CA CYS A 122 0.76 6.62 2.48
C CYS A 122 1.51 7.91 2.89
N GLN A 123 2.84 7.98 2.76
CA GLN A 123 3.58 9.24 2.92
C GLN A 123 3.50 10.07 1.65
N TRP A 124 3.59 9.42 0.49
CA TRP A 124 3.57 10.11 -0.80
C TRP A 124 2.23 10.00 -1.51
N ARG A 125 1.74 11.14 -2.02
CA ARG A 125 0.58 11.20 -2.91
C ARG A 125 0.77 10.32 -4.16
N ALA A 126 1.98 10.24 -4.70
CA ALA A 126 2.26 9.40 -5.85
C ALA A 126 1.95 7.91 -5.59
N THR A 127 2.14 7.43 -4.35
CA THR A 127 1.76 6.08 -3.94
C THR A 127 0.24 5.91 -3.91
N ILE A 128 -0.50 6.91 -3.42
CA ILE A 128 -1.98 6.93 -3.46
C ILE A 128 -2.50 6.90 -4.89
N GLU A 129 -1.94 7.74 -5.77
CA GLU A 129 -2.31 7.77 -7.19
C GLU A 129 -2.08 6.41 -7.85
N LEU A 130 -0.97 5.75 -7.51
CA LEU A 130 -0.63 4.44 -8.02
C LEU A 130 -1.58 3.34 -7.51
N ILE A 131 -1.89 3.33 -6.21
CA ILE A 131 -2.87 2.40 -5.63
C ILE A 131 -4.25 2.63 -6.26
N SER A 132 -4.66 3.89 -6.42
CA SER A 132 -5.93 4.25 -7.07
C SER A 132 -5.98 3.76 -8.52
N PHE A 133 -4.87 3.88 -9.25
CA PHE A 133 -4.76 3.38 -10.62
C PHE A 133 -4.96 1.86 -10.70
N PHE A 134 -4.33 1.10 -9.82
CA PHE A 134 -4.49 -0.36 -9.76
C PHE A 134 -5.87 -0.80 -9.25
N LEU A 135 -6.48 -0.07 -8.30
CA LEU A 135 -7.85 -0.30 -7.85
C LEU A 135 -8.84 -0.12 -9.01
N ASN A 136 -8.70 0.96 -9.78
CA ASN A 136 -9.55 1.22 -10.95
C ASN A 136 -9.38 0.18 -12.08
N ARG A 137 -8.23 -0.49 -12.15
CA ARG A 137 -7.97 -1.59 -13.08
C ARG A 137 -8.46 -2.96 -12.58
N GLY A 138 -8.96 -3.03 -11.34
CA GLY A 138 -9.41 -4.27 -10.72
C GLY A 138 -8.27 -5.21 -10.29
N GLU A 139 -7.01 -4.75 -10.28
CA GLU A 139 -5.85 -5.59 -9.97
C GLU A 139 -5.78 -6.01 -8.49
N PHE A 140 -6.46 -5.25 -7.62
CA PHE A 140 -6.65 -5.57 -6.20
C PHE A 140 -7.91 -6.43 -5.93
N GLY A 141 -8.77 -6.64 -6.93
CA GLY A 141 -10.10 -7.21 -6.78
C GLY A 141 -11.19 -6.32 -7.37
N SER A 142 -12.33 -6.93 -7.69
CA SER A 142 -13.50 -6.23 -8.26
C SER A 142 -14.40 -5.66 -7.16
N GLY A 143 -15.14 -4.60 -7.50
CA GLY A 143 -16.20 -4.06 -6.63
C GLY A 143 -15.72 -3.22 -5.43
N ILE A 144 -14.43 -2.88 -5.36
CA ILE A 144 -13.88 -2.08 -4.26
C ILE A 144 -14.14 -0.59 -4.50
N ASN A 145 -15.07 -0.01 -3.76
CA ASN A 145 -15.24 1.44 -3.75
C ASN A 145 -14.31 2.09 -2.72
N PHE A 146 -13.61 3.13 -3.16
CA PHE A 146 -12.66 3.85 -2.33
C PHE A 146 -12.84 5.37 -2.43
N LEU A 147 -12.38 6.07 -1.40
CA LEU A 147 -12.24 7.52 -1.38
C LEU A 147 -10.77 7.90 -1.19
N VAL A 148 -10.42 9.12 -1.58
CA VAL A 148 -9.06 9.66 -1.42
C VAL A 148 -9.13 10.94 -0.59
N LEU A 149 -8.24 11.03 0.39
CA LEU A 149 -8.09 12.20 1.25
C LEU A 149 -6.61 12.56 1.39
N ASP A 150 -6.16 13.56 0.63
CA ASP A 150 -4.76 13.96 0.60
C ASP A 150 -4.59 15.49 0.77
N GLY A 151 -3.35 15.96 0.65
CA GLY A 151 -3.02 17.38 0.85
C GLY A 151 -3.66 18.33 -0.17
N GLN A 152 -4.09 17.82 -1.33
CA GLN A 152 -4.78 18.62 -2.35
C GLN A 152 -6.28 18.71 -2.11
N THR A 153 -6.86 17.82 -1.28
CA THR A 153 -8.27 17.91 -0.91
C THR A 153 -8.54 19.23 -0.18
N PRO A 154 -9.43 20.09 -0.71
CA PRO A 154 -9.76 21.37 -0.09
C PRO A 154 -10.26 21.16 1.35
N PRO A 155 -9.86 22.00 2.33
CA PRO A 155 -10.28 21.86 3.72
C PRO A 155 -11.79 21.74 3.91
N SER A 156 -12.58 22.46 3.11
CA SER A 156 -14.05 22.44 3.13
C SER A 156 -14.66 21.10 2.73
N GLN A 157 -13.96 20.27 1.97
CA GLN A 157 -14.44 18.96 1.49
C GLN A 157 -13.97 17.79 2.36
N ARG A 158 -12.98 18.00 3.25
CA ARG A 158 -12.40 16.90 4.03
C ARG A 158 -13.44 16.26 4.95
N GLN A 159 -14.26 17.07 5.60
CA GLN A 159 -15.28 16.57 6.52
C GLN A 159 -16.34 15.74 5.78
N SER A 160 -16.80 16.17 4.61
CA SER A 160 -17.80 15.42 3.84
C SER A 160 -17.29 14.07 3.34
N ILE A 161 -16.00 13.98 2.96
CA ILE A 161 -15.37 12.70 2.60
C ILE A 161 -15.32 11.75 3.79
N VAL A 162 -14.93 12.27 4.97
CA VAL A 162 -14.90 11.48 6.21
C VAL A 162 -16.29 11.00 6.62
N ASP A 163 -17.28 11.89 6.57
CA ASP A 163 -18.66 11.56 6.91
C ASP A 163 -19.21 10.48 5.96
N ARG A 164 -18.95 10.62 4.66
CA ARG A 164 -19.31 9.61 3.67
C ARG A 164 -18.62 8.28 3.96
N PHE A 165 -17.32 8.28 4.24
CA PHE A 165 -16.59 7.06 4.58
C PHE A 165 -17.16 6.37 5.83
N ASN A 166 -17.50 7.13 6.86
CA ASN A 166 -18.05 6.59 8.10
C ASN A 166 -19.49 6.05 7.96
N THR A 167 -20.29 6.60 7.05
CA THR A 167 -21.74 6.32 6.96
C THR A 167 -22.13 5.42 5.80
N ASP A 168 -21.47 5.53 4.64
CA ASP A 168 -21.83 4.81 3.41
C ASP A 168 -21.25 3.38 3.43
N PRO A 169 -22.05 2.32 3.60
CA PRO A 169 -21.54 0.95 3.68
C PRO A 169 -20.87 0.46 2.39
N ASN A 170 -21.14 1.12 1.25
CA ASN A 170 -20.56 0.74 -0.04
C ASN A 170 -19.09 1.15 -0.17
N VAL A 171 -18.64 2.15 0.59
CA VAL A 171 -17.24 2.59 0.58
C VAL A 171 -16.43 1.76 1.56
N GLN A 172 -15.52 0.94 1.03
CA GLN A 172 -14.71 0.01 1.81
C GLN A 172 -13.32 0.58 2.16
N LEU A 173 -12.77 1.43 1.28
CA LEU A 173 -11.42 1.97 1.45
C LEU A 173 -11.42 3.49 1.54
N LEU A 174 -10.53 4.01 2.39
CA LEU A 174 -10.11 5.40 2.36
C LEU A 174 -8.58 5.45 2.25
N LEU A 175 -8.08 6.02 1.16
CA LEU A 175 -6.66 6.25 0.93
C LEU A 175 -6.30 7.63 1.48
N LEU A 176 -5.30 7.70 2.37
CA LEU A 176 -4.91 8.95 3.01
C LEU A 176 -3.41 9.17 2.95
N THR A 177 -3.01 10.44 2.92
CA THR A 177 -1.64 10.77 3.34
C THR A 177 -1.57 10.84 4.87
N THR A 178 -0.50 10.31 5.46
CA THR A 178 -0.28 10.37 6.92
C THR A 178 -0.36 11.80 7.46
N HIS A 179 0.11 12.76 6.66
CA HIS A 179 0.00 14.19 6.95
C HIS A 179 -1.45 14.68 7.14
N VAL A 180 -2.38 14.25 6.29
CA VAL A 180 -3.80 14.66 6.41
C VAL A 180 -4.52 13.85 7.49
N GLY A 181 -4.08 12.61 7.72
CA GLY A 181 -4.50 11.82 8.88
C GLY A 181 -4.23 12.51 10.23
N GLY A 182 -3.17 13.32 10.33
CA GLY A 182 -2.83 14.08 11.54
C GLY A 182 -3.73 15.28 11.87
N ILE A 183 -4.67 15.66 10.99
CA ILE A 183 -5.42 16.95 11.09
C ILE A 183 -6.64 16.88 12.03
N GLY A 184 -6.85 15.78 12.76
CA GLY A 184 -7.86 15.73 13.81
C GLY A 184 -9.19 15.06 13.45
N LEU A 185 -9.29 14.46 12.26
CA LEU A 185 -10.50 13.84 11.73
C LEU A 185 -10.90 12.57 12.51
N ASN A 186 -12.19 12.22 12.51
CA ASN A 186 -12.75 11.03 13.17
C ASN A 186 -12.97 9.93 12.12
N LEU A 187 -12.14 8.88 12.13
CA LEU A 187 -12.20 7.79 11.15
C LEU A 187 -12.72 6.49 11.78
N THR A 188 -13.76 6.60 12.61
CA THR A 188 -14.33 5.48 13.39
C THR A 188 -15.06 4.44 12.54
N GLY A 189 -15.28 4.71 11.25
CA GLY A 189 -15.87 3.74 10.32
C GLY A 189 -14.95 2.57 9.98
N ALA A 190 -13.64 2.70 10.16
CA ALA A 190 -12.65 1.68 9.81
C ALA A 190 -12.21 0.82 10.99
N ASP A 191 -12.09 -0.48 10.75
CA ASP A 191 -11.56 -1.47 11.69
C ASP A 191 -10.24 -2.08 11.23
N VAL A 192 -9.80 -1.75 10.02
CA VAL A 192 -8.48 -2.11 9.50
C VAL A 192 -7.70 -0.85 9.18
N VAL A 193 -6.45 -0.78 9.61
CA VAL A 193 -5.51 0.30 9.31
C VAL A 193 -4.27 -0.31 8.71
N ILE A 194 -3.93 0.10 7.49
CA ILE A 194 -2.78 -0.40 6.74
C ILE A 194 -1.87 0.77 6.46
N PHE A 195 -0.60 0.62 6.79
CA PHE A 195 0.45 1.55 6.39
C PHE A 195 1.24 0.95 5.24
N MET A 196 1.24 1.64 4.10
CA MET A 196 2.08 1.29 2.96
C MET A 196 3.54 1.65 3.23
N ASP A 197 3.76 2.77 3.91
CA ASP A 197 5.05 3.35 4.26
C ASP A 197 4.93 4.15 5.58
N HIS A 198 6.07 4.37 6.23
CA HIS A 198 6.11 4.88 7.61
C HIS A 198 6.79 6.23 7.76
N ASP A 199 6.31 7.08 8.65
CA ASP A 199 7.08 8.30 8.94
C ASP A 199 8.38 7.95 9.70
N TRP A 200 9.42 8.77 9.54
CA TRP A 200 10.62 8.69 10.37
C TRP A 200 10.31 8.94 11.84
N ASN A 201 9.29 9.75 12.11
CA ASN A 201 8.77 9.99 13.43
C ASN A 201 7.60 9.05 13.74
N PRO A 202 7.77 8.03 14.60
CA PRO A 202 6.72 7.06 14.92
C PRO A 202 5.47 7.70 15.54
N PHE A 203 5.58 8.88 16.17
CA PHE A 203 4.44 9.59 16.74
C PHE A 203 3.42 10.03 15.69
N ARG A 204 3.83 10.28 14.44
CA ARG A 204 2.89 10.64 13.35
C ARG A 204 2.02 9.44 12.97
N ASP A 205 2.60 8.26 12.91
CA ASP A 205 1.85 7.03 12.63
C ASP A 205 0.91 6.68 13.81
N LEU A 206 1.38 6.83 15.06
CA LEU A 206 0.53 6.64 16.25
C LEU A 206 -0.66 7.61 16.24
N GLN A 207 -0.42 8.88 15.92
CA GLN A 207 -1.49 9.88 15.82
C GLN A 207 -2.51 9.54 14.72
N ALA A 208 -2.07 8.92 13.63
CA ALA A 208 -2.95 8.43 12.57
C ALA A 208 -3.78 7.23 13.02
N ILE A 209 -3.19 6.28 13.76
CA ILE A 209 -3.90 5.14 14.37
C ILE A 209 -4.98 5.63 15.34
N ASP A 210 -4.68 6.63 16.18
CA ASP A 210 -5.63 7.24 17.13
C ASP A 210 -6.87 7.85 16.45
N ARG A 211 -6.83 8.11 15.13
CA ARG A 211 -8.02 8.59 14.40
C ARG A 211 -9.06 7.49 14.20
N ALA A 212 -8.61 6.25 14.03
CA ALA A 212 -9.46 5.07 13.92
C ALA A 212 -9.79 4.49 15.31
N HIS A 213 -8.79 4.44 16.19
CA HIS A 213 -8.93 4.03 17.58
C HIS A 213 -9.45 5.19 18.44
N ARG A 214 -10.68 5.62 18.18
CA ARG A 214 -11.30 6.78 18.81
C ARG A 214 -12.61 6.44 19.50
N LEU A 215 -13.01 7.28 20.46
CA LEU A 215 -14.32 7.21 21.11
C LEU A 215 -15.44 7.18 20.05
N GLY A 216 -16.23 6.10 20.05
CA GLY A 216 -17.25 5.83 19.03
C GLY A 216 -16.97 4.59 18.18
N GLN A 217 -15.72 4.12 18.15
CA GLN A 217 -15.38 2.82 17.56
C GLN A 217 -15.88 1.69 18.47
N LYS A 218 -16.59 0.72 17.88
CA LYS A 218 -17.14 -0.46 18.58
C LYS A 218 -16.41 -1.75 18.25
N ARG A 219 -15.62 -1.75 17.16
CA ARG A 219 -14.86 -2.91 16.67
C ARG A 219 -13.39 -2.79 17.05
N THR A 220 -12.72 -3.92 17.24
CA THR A 220 -11.25 -3.95 17.40
C THR A 220 -10.59 -3.42 16.14
N VAL A 221 -9.66 -2.48 16.28
CA VAL A 221 -8.92 -1.92 15.16
C VAL A 221 -7.63 -2.71 14.97
N ASN A 222 -7.50 -3.38 13.82
CA ASN A 222 -6.29 -4.09 13.44
C ASN A 222 -5.35 -3.17 12.67
N VAL A 223 -4.08 -3.13 13.05
CA VAL A 223 -3.08 -2.26 12.43
C VAL A 223 -2.00 -3.12 11.76
N PHE A 224 -1.83 -2.93 10.46
CA PHE A 224 -0.84 -3.61 9.63
C PHE A 224 0.18 -2.61 9.09
N ARG A 225 1.45 -3.04 9.08
CA ARG A 225 2.59 -2.26 8.62
C ARG A 225 3.32 -3.07 7.55
N LEU A 226 3.29 -2.61 6.30
CA LEU A 226 3.94 -3.33 5.20
C LEU A 226 5.42 -2.93 5.13
N ILE A 227 6.30 -3.90 5.36
CA ILE A 227 7.76 -3.69 5.40
C ILE A 227 8.42 -4.64 4.42
N THR A 228 9.28 -4.10 3.56
CA THR A 228 10.09 -4.95 2.66
C THR A 228 11.41 -5.31 3.32
N LEU A 229 11.66 -6.61 3.47
CA LEU A 229 12.87 -7.16 4.09
C LEU A 229 14.13 -6.82 3.29
N GLY A 230 15.24 -6.62 3.99
CA GLY A 230 16.55 -6.30 3.41
C GLY A 230 16.66 -4.88 2.84
N THR A 231 15.66 -4.02 3.10
CA THR A 231 15.62 -2.65 2.55
C THR A 231 15.89 -1.60 3.60
N VAL A 232 15.87 -0.34 3.18
CA VAL A 232 16.02 0.79 4.09
C VAL A 232 14.87 0.88 5.11
N GLU A 233 13.70 0.33 4.82
CA GLU A 233 12.55 0.40 5.72
C GLU A 233 12.73 -0.44 6.98
N GLU A 234 13.28 -1.65 6.83
CA GLU A 234 13.60 -2.55 7.95
C GLU A 234 14.58 -1.92 8.95
N LYS A 235 15.47 -1.03 8.48
CA LYS A 235 16.45 -0.35 9.34
C LYS A 235 15.91 0.90 10.03
N VAL A 236 14.82 1.45 9.50
CA VAL A 236 14.24 2.71 9.98
C VAL A 236 13.15 2.46 11.03
N MET A 237 12.51 1.28 10.97
CA MET A 237 11.59 0.79 12.00
C MET A 237 12.33 0.03 13.09
#